data_AF-A0A6N0I0K2-F1
#
_entry.id   AF-A0A6N0I0K2-F1
#
_cell.length_a   1.000
_cell.length_b   1.000
_cell.length_c   1.000
_cell.angle_alpha   90.00
_cell.angle_beta   90.00
_cell.angle_gamma   90.00
#
_symmetry.space_group_name_H-M   'P 1'
#
loop_
_entity.id
_entity.type
_entity.pdbx_description
1 polymer ?
#
loop_
_entity_poly.entity_id
_entity_poly.type
_entity_poly.pdbx_seq_one_letter_code
_entity_poly.pdbx_strand_id
1 'polypeptide(L)' 'MKRQNLSINGSAESNARVSAYMRNIDSSEWIGNPRLSIITGKSSGPSRTNDFKLSASQIIKNPYGE' A
#
# COMPACT_ATOMS: atom_id res chain seq x y z
N MET A 1 14.20 -15.68 -9.24
CA MET A 1 13.05 -14.88 -9.68
C MET A 1 13.20 -13.45 -9.18
N LYS A 2 13.00 -12.44 -10.03
CA LYS A 2 13.16 -11.02 -9.66
C LYS A 2 11.88 -10.57 -8.94
N ARG A 3 11.96 -10.27 -7.64
CA ARG A 3 10.84 -9.69 -6.88
C ARG A 3 10.62 -8.27 -7.39
N GLN A 4 9.42 -7.98 -7.91
CA GLN A 4 9.10 -6.63 -8.41
C GLN A 4 8.70 -5.74 -7.24
N ASN A 5 9.33 -4.57 -7.15
CA ASN A 5 8.89 -3.51 -6.26
C ASN A 5 7.77 -2.74 -6.95
N LEU A 6 6.63 -2.67 -6.28
CA LEU A 6 5.44 -1.95 -6.70
C LEU A 6 5.42 -0.61 -5.98
N SER A 7 5.09 0.45 -6.71
CA SER A 7 4.86 1.79 -6.15
C SER A 7 3.39 2.14 -6.32
N ILE A 8 2.71 2.42 -5.21
CA ILE A 8 1.29 2.70 -5.15
C ILE A 8 1.11 4.12 -4.64
N ASN A 9 0.39 4.92 -5.43
CA ASN A 9 0.06 6.30 -5.11
C ASN A 9 -1.46 6.39 -5.07
N GLY A 10 -2.03 6.98 -4.02
CA GLY A 10 -3.47 7.13 -3.89
C GLY A 10 -3.85 8.24 -2.91
N SER A 11 -5.14 8.48 -2.75
CA SER A 11 -5.67 9.47 -1.82
C SER A 11 -6.67 8.80 -0.87
N ALA A 12 -6.61 9.11 0.42
CA ALA A 12 -7.49 8.55 1.45
C ALA A 12 -8.06 9.65 2.33
N GLU A 13 -9.34 9.56 2.68
CA GLU A 13 -9.99 10.55 3.58
C GLU A 13 -9.45 10.49 5.02
N SER A 14 -8.76 9.41 5.40
CA SER A 14 -8.14 9.28 6.72
C SER A 14 -6.94 8.34 6.72
N ASN A 15 -6.02 8.58 7.66
CA ASN A 15 -4.84 7.72 7.87
C ASN A 15 -5.25 6.29 8.30
N ALA A 16 -6.41 6.13 8.93
CA ALA A 16 -6.96 4.82 9.28
C ALA A 16 -7.24 3.97 8.04
N ARG A 17 -7.72 4.58 6.94
CA ARG A 17 -7.91 3.88 5.66
C ARG A 17 -6.60 3.48 4.99
N VAL A 18 -5.58 4.33 5.07
CA VAL A 18 -4.22 3.99 4.61
C VAL A 18 -3.69 2.76 5.38
N SER A 19 -3.87 2.76 6.71
CA SER A 19 -3.46 1.64 7.56
C SER A 19 -4.21 0.35 7.25
N ALA A 20 -5.53 0.42 7.01
CA ALA A 20 -6.33 -0.72 6.59
C ALA A 20 -5.87 -1.27 5.23
N TYR A 21 -5.57 -0.38 4.28
CA TYR A 21 -5.07 -0.78 2.97
C TYR A 21 -3.71 -1.48 3.07
N MET A 22 -2.79 -0.99 3.91
CA MET A 22 -1.52 -1.67 4.18
C MET A 22 -1.75 -3.08 4.75
N ARG A 23 -2.63 -3.25 5.75
CA ARG A 23 -2.95 -4.59 6.29
C ARG A 23 -3.50 -5.55 5.23
N ASN A 24 -4.32 -5.05 4.32
CA ASN A 24 -4.86 -5.85 3.21
C ASN A 24 -3.75 -6.27 2.23
N ILE A 25 -2.79 -5.38 1.95
CA ILE A 25 -1.62 -5.74 1.15
C ILE A 25 -0.80 -6.81 1.87
N ASP A 26 -0.59 -6.68 3.18
CA ASP A 26 0.19 -7.65 3.94
C ASP A 26 -0.45 -9.05 3.99
N SER A 27 -1.79 -9.11 3.93
CA SER A 27 -2.56 -10.36 3.92
C SER A 27 -2.75 -10.96 2.52
N SER A 28 -2.28 -10.30 1.47
CA SER A 28 -2.48 -10.75 0.08
C SER A 28 -1.52 -11.88 -0.29
N GLU A 29 -1.97 -12.79 -1.16
CA GLU A 29 -1.16 -13.92 -1.63
C GLU A 29 -0.18 -13.56 -2.76
N TRP A 30 -0.32 -12.36 -3.34
CA TRP A 30 0.47 -11.93 -4.51
C TRP A 30 1.32 -10.69 -4.25
N ILE A 31 0.97 -9.90 -3.26
CA ILE A 31 1.68 -8.68 -2.89
C ILE A 31 1.86 -8.70 -1.37
N GLY A 32 2.97 -8.22 -0.85
CA GLY A 32 3.19 -8.09 0.58
C GLY A 32 4.28 -7.07 0.88
N ASN A 33 4.67 -6.96 2.15
CA ASN A 33 5.67 -5.99 2.61
C ASN A 33 5.30 -4.54 2.26
N PRO A 34 4.11 -4.06 2.64
CA PRO A 34 3.71 -2.68 2.40
C PRO A 34 4.57 -1.73 3.25
N ARG A 35 5.16 -0.71 2.62
CA ARG A 35 5.96 0.31 3.29
C ARG A 35 5.47 1.70 2.90
N LEU A 36 4.95 2.41 3.89
CA LEU A 36 4.51 3.78 3.71
C LEU A 36 5.74 4.70 3.57
N SER A 37 5.77 5.51 2.52
CA SER A 37 6.87 6.44 2.26
C SER A 37 6.51 7.88 2.62
N ILE A 38 5.37 8.37 2.16
CA ILE A 38 4.96 9.77 2.33
C ILE A 38 3.44 9.83 2.50
N ILE A 39 2.97 10.63 3.46
CA ILE A 39 1.59 11.12 3.51
C ILE A 39 1.65 12.64 3.38
N THR A 40 1.01 13.17 2.34
CA THR A 40 0.84 14.60 2.13
C THR A 40 -0.63 14.94 2.29
N GLY A 41 -0.98 15.71 3.32
CA GLY A 41 -2.34 16.24 3.45
C GLY A 41 -2.59 17.29 2.36
N LYS A 42 -3.52 17.04 1.44
CA LYS A 42 -4.02 18.09 0.55
C LYS A 42 -5.22 18.77 1.21
N SER A 43 -4.93 19.87 1.91
CA SER A 43 -5.97 20.85 2.30
C SER A 43 -6.28 21.76 1.12
N SER A 44 -6.96 21.26 0.09
CA SER A 44 -7.45 22.11 -1.01
C SER A 44 -8.79 21.58 -1.51
N GLY A 45 -9.85 21.82 -0.73
CA GLY A 45 -11.22 21.47 -1.08
C GLY A 45 -12.10 21.14 0.13
N PRO A 46 -13.43 21.03 -0.05
CA PRO A 46 -14.38 20.70 1.02
C PRO A 46 -14.22 19.27 1.58
N SER A 47 -13.46 18.39 0.91
CA SER A 47 -13.14 17.06 1.40
C SER A 47 -11.65 16.97 1.72
N ARG A 48 -11.32 16.77 3.00
CA ARG A 48 -9.93 16.61 3.48
C ARG A 48 -9.43 15.23 3.10
N THR A 49 -8.68 15.12 2.02
CA THR A 49 -8.01 13.88 1.62
C THR A 49 -6.50 13.98 1.83
N ASN A 50 -5.91 12.86 2.20
CA ASN A 50 -4.48 12.69 2.36
C ASN A 50 -3.96 11.86 1.18
N ASP A 51 -3.10 12.47 0.37
CA ASP A 51 -2.34 11.74 -0.63
C ASP A 51 -1.32 10.86 0.10
N PHE A 52 -1.21 9.60 -0.30
CA PHE A 52 -0.25 8.65 0.25
C PHE A 52 0.56 8.00 -0.86
N LYS A 53 1.82 7.72 -0.55
CA LYS A 53 2.70 6.90 -1.37
C LYS A 53 3.19 5.72 -0.55
N LEU A 54 3.03 4.52 -1.08
CA LEU A 54 3.55 3.30 -0.48
C LEU A 54 4.28 2.45 -1.50
N SER A 55 5.29 1.73 -1.05
CA SER A 55 5.91 0.67 -1.83
C SER A 55 5.41 -0.68 -1.30
N ALA A 56 5.34 -1.66 -2.20
CA ALA A 56 5.04 -3.04 -1.85
C ALA A 56 5.91 -3.97 -2.69
N SER A 57 6.00 -5.24 -2.32
CA SER A 57 6.75 -6.25 -3.06
C SER A 57 5.82 -7.33 -3.58
N GLN A 58 5.97 -7.72 -4.83
CA GLN A 58 5.30 -8.91 -5.33
C GLN A 58 5.84 -10.15 -4.61
N ILE A 59 4.93 -10.94 -4.05
CA ILE A 59 5.24 -12.25 -3.48
C ILE A 59 4.76 -13.31 -4.45
N ILE A 60 5.58 -14.33 -4.66
CA ILE A 60 5.16 -15.55 -5.34
C ILE A 60 5.02 -16.55 -4.22
N LYS A 61 3.79 -16.79 -3.77
CA LYS A 61 3.51 -17.90 -2.87
C LYS A 61 3.73 -19.17 -3.71
N ASN A 62 4.83 -19.89 -3.46
CA ASN A 62 5.06 -21.17 -4.13
C ASN A 62 3.88 -22.08 -3.77
N PRO A 63 3.03 -22.49 -4.72
CA PRO A 63 1.86 -23.32 -4.41
C PRO A 63 2.25 -24.73 -3.98
N TYR A 64 3.52 -25.09 -4.17
CA TYR A 64 4.15 -26.31 -3.68
C TYR A 64 5.07 -25.95 -2.52
N GLY A 65 4.51 -25.66 -1.34
CA GLY A 65 5.31 -25.51 -0.12
C GLY A 65 6.23 -26.72 0.07
N GLU A 66 7.44 -26.48 0.55
CA GLU A 66 8.32 -27.53 1.08
C GLU A 66 7.61 -28.33 2.19
#